data_AF-A0A7J3ZC57-F1
#
_entry.id   AF-A0A7J3ZC57-F1
#
_cell.length_a   1.000
_cell.length_b   1.000
_cell.length_c   1.000
_cell.angle_alpha   90.00
_cell.angle_beta   90.00
_cell.angle_gamma   90.00
#
_symmetry.space_group_name_H-M   'P 1'
#
loop_
_entity.id
_entity.type
_entity.pdbx_description
1 polymer ?
#
loop_
_entity_poly.entity_id
_entity_poly.type
_entity_poly.pdbx_seq_one_letter_code
_entity_poly.pdbx_strand_id
1 'polypeptide(L)'
;REILDILEAIRSKAAEIIGLVNRAEDATIMSPHFPFIAIIGEKRDYRAADGKIISRDRYTILARLFSMQKMHHAYPVTGAICTAAAAKIPGTIVNQLSEDRGEVVIIGHPKGIIDLKVDVKPSGESIHINSITVGRTARRLMAGIAYYI
;
A
#
# COMPACT_ATOMS: atom_id res chain seq x y z
N ARG A 1 -10.72 -16.52 9.19
CA ARG A 1 -9.83 -17.20 8.21
C ARG A 1 -10.34 -16.95 6.80
N GLU A 2 -11.64 -17.16 6.57
CA GLU A 2 -12.35 -16.85 5.32
C GLU A 2 -11.92 -15.57 4.57
N ILE A 3 -11.85 -14.40 5.21
CA ILE A 3 -11.39 -13.16 4.55
C ILE A 3 -9.97 -13.27 3.98
N LEU A 4 -9.03 -13.90 4.70
CA LEU A 4 -7.66 -14.04 4.21
C LEU A 4 -7.58 -14.98 3.01
N ASP A 5 -8.41 -16.03 3.01
CA ASP A 5 -8.48 -16.99 1.91
C ASP A 5 -9.07 -16.32 0.65
N ILE A 6 -10.10 -15.48 0.82
CA ILE A 6 -10.66 -14.66 -0.27
C ILE A 6 -9.62 -13.69 -0.82
N LEU A 7 -8.91 -12.96 0.05
CA LEU A 7 -7.88 -12.01 -0.38
C LEU A 7 -6.74 -12.70 -1.12
N GLU A 8 -6.33 -13.88 -0.66
CA GLU A 8 -5.31 -14.66 -1.34
C GLU A 8 -5.78 -15.15 -2.70
N ALA A 9 -7.02 -15.64 -2.83
CA ALA A 9 -7.58 -16.03 -4.12
C ALA A 9 -7.58 -14.85 -5.13
N ILE A 10 -7.97 -13.65 -4.69
CA ILE A 10 -7.94 -12.44 -5.53
C ILE A 10 -6.50 -12.08 -5.92
N ARG A 11 -5.57 -12.07 -4.94
CA ARG A 11 -4.15 -11.75 -5.18
C ARG A 11 -3.52 -12.74 -6.16
N SER A 12 -3.78 -14.02 -5.99
CA SER A 12 -3.30 -15.10 -6.84
C SER A 12 -3.80 -14.95 -8.28
N LYS A 13 -5.08 -14.59 -8.46
CA LYS A 13 -5.61 -14.32 -9.80
C LYS A 13 -5.00 -13.07 -10.43
N ALA A 14 -4.77 -12.02 -9.64
CA ALA A 14 -4.07 -10.83 -10.12
C ALA A 14 -2.62 -11.16 -10.53
N ALA A 15 -1.92 -12.02 -9.77
CA ALA A 15 -0.57 -12.47 -10.09
C ALA A 15 -0.49 -13.19 -11.45
N GLU A 16 -1.48 -14.02 -11.76
CA GLU A 16 -1.63 -14.68 -13.05
C GLU A 16 -1.88 -13.66 -14.18
N ILE A 17 -2.84 -12.74 -13.99
CA ILE A 17 -3.21 -11.72 -14.99
C ILE A 17 -2.01 -10.84 -15.38
N ILE A 18 -1.17 -10.48 -14.41
CA ILE A 18 0.01 -9.63 -14.66
C ILE A 18 1.27 -10.44 -15.03
N GLY A 19 1.16 -11.76 -15.17
CA GLY A 19 2.23 -12.62 -15.68
C GLY A 19 3.34 -12.97 -14.69
N LEU A 20 3.11 -12.86 -13.37
CA LEU A 20 4.08 -13.31 -12.36
C LEU A 20 4.08 -14.83 -12.18
N VAL A 21 2.97 -15.49 -12.51
CA VAL A 21 2.82 -16.94 -12.51
C VAL A 21 1.93 -17.37 -13.68
N ASN A 22 2.06 -18.63 -14.12
CA ASN A 22 1.22 -19.17 -15.20
C ASN A 22 -0.18 -19.55 -14.73
N ARG A 23 -0.32 -19.91 -13.46
CA ARG A 23 -1.59 -20.34 -12.85
C ARG A 23 -1.73 -19.70 -11.47
N ALA A 24 -2.93 -19.24 -11.13
CA ALA A 24 -3.20 -18.63 -9.82
C ALA A 24 -2.81 -19.54 -8.65
N GLU A 25 -2.98 -20.86 -8.77
CA GLU A 25 -2.66 -21.80 -7.69
C GLU A 25 -1.18 -21.79 -7.28
N ASP A 26 -0.28 -21.42 -8.21
CA ASP A 26 1.15 -21.37 -7.98
C ASP A 26 1.60 -20.08 -7.27
N ALA A 27 0.76 -19.05 -7.26
CA ALA A 27 1.11 -17.72 -6.78
C ALA A 27 1.53 -17.71 -5.31
N THR A 28 0.90 -18.53 -4.45
CA THR A 28 1.22 -18.57 -3.03
C THR A 28 2.61 -19.14 -2.75
N ILE A 29 3.10 -20.04 -3.60
CA ILE A 29 4.38 -20.73 -3.39
C ILE A 29 5.49 -20.01 -4.16
N MET A 30 5.24 -19.68 -5.42
CA MET A 30 6.26 -19.13 -6.32
C MET A 30 6.40 -17.61 -6.21
N SER A 31 5.32 -16.90 -5.87
CA SER A 31 5.33 -15.44 -5.71
C SER A 31 4.47 -14.99 -4.50
N PRO A 32 4.79 -15.45 -3.27
CA PRO A 32 4.01 -15.11 -2.07
C PRO A 32 4.04 -13.62 -1.73
N HIS A 33 5.11 -12.94 -2.13
CA HIS A 33 5.36 -11.55 -1.78
C HIS A 33 4.68 -10.57 -2.73
N PHE A 34 4.60 -10.88 -4.03
CA PHE A 34 4.04 -9.98 -5.06
C PHE A 34 3.00 -10.68 -5.96
N PRO A 35 1.99 -9.96 -6.47
CA PRO A 35 1.68 -8.57 -6.15
C PRO A 35 1.14 -8.45 -4.71
N PHE A 36 1.18 -7.24 -4.14
CA PHE A 36 0.44 -6.97 -2.91
C PHE A 36 -1.05 -6.82 -3.21
N ILE A 37 -1.88 -7.03 -2.18
CA ILE A 37 -3.30 -6.67 -2.19
C ILE A 37 -3.58 -5.67 -1.07
N ALA A 38 -4.32 -4.62 -1.39
CA ALA A 38 -4.75 -3.60 -0.43
C ALA A 38 -6.27 -3.44 -0.45
N ILE A 39 -6.87 -3.39 0.73
CA ILE A 39 -8.27 -3.00 0.91
C ILE A 39 -8.30 -1.50 1.15
N ILE A 40 -9.10 -0.81 0.35
CA ILE A 40 -9.32 0.63 0.45
C ILE A 40 -10.67 0.86 1.11
N GLY A 41 -10.71 1.73 2.12
CA GLY A 41 -11.91 2.04 2.87
C GLY A 41 -12.25 3.52 2.82
N GLU A 42 -13.53 3.83 3.03
CA GLU A 42 -13.97 5.20 3.26
C GLU A 42 -13.30 5.81 4.50
N LYS A 43 -13.02 7.11 4.40
CA LYS A 43 -12.46 7.89 5.50
C LYS A 43 -13.39 7.87 6.72
N ARG A 44 -12.83 7.49 7.86
CA ARG A 44 -13.49 7.46 9.17
C ARG A 44 -12.47 7.58 10.30
N ASP A 45 -12.89 8.01 11.46
CA ASP A 45 -12.03 7.92 12.63
C ASP A 45 -11.69 6.45 12.89
N TYR A 46 -10.45 6.16 13.27
CA TYR A 46 -10.07 4.79 13.63
C TYR A 46 -9.09 4.78 14.79
N ARG A 47 -9.11 3.68 15.55
CA ARG A 47 -8.13 3.41 16.60
C ARG A 47 -6.89 2.74 15.99
N ALA A 48 -5.74 3.37 16.12
CA ALA A 48 -4.46 2.79 15.74
C ALA A 48 -4.03 1.70 16.73
N ALA A 49 -3.04 0.90 16.34
CA ALA A 49 -2.54 -0.23 17.13
C ALA A 49 -1.93 0.19 18.48
N ASP A 50 -1.52 1.45 18.64
CA ASP A 50 -1.04 2.02 19.90
C ASP A 50 -2.17 2.61 20.78
N GLY A 51 -3.43 2.43 20.38
CA GLY A 51 -4.62 2.87 21.11
C GLY A 51 -5.07 4.30 20.78
N LYS A 52 -4.25 5.09 20.07
CA LYS A 52 -4.59 6.47 19.70
C LYS A 52 -5.71 6.51 18.67
N ILE A 53 -6.56 7.53 18.78
CA ILE A 53 -7.56 7.82 17.76
C ILE A 53 -6.91 8.67 16.66
N ILE A 54 -7.01 8.20 15.42
CA ILE A 54 -6.64 8.94 14.24
C ILE A 54 -7.93 9.48 13.63
N SER A 55 -8.11 10.80 13.70
CA SER A 55 -9.24 11.49 13.06
C SER A 55 -9.18 11.32 11.54
N ARG A 56 -10.35 11.19 10.91
CA ARG A 56 -10.52 11.16 9.45
C ARG A 56 -9.84 12.33 8.75
N ASP A 57 -9.73 13.49 9.37
CA ASP A 57 -9.20 14.70 8.74
C ASP A 57 -7.66 14.70 8.64
N ARG A 58 -7.01 13.78 9.37
CA ARG A 58 -5.55 13.65 9.42
C ARG A 58 -4.95 12.93 8.21
N TYR A 59 -5.76 12.30 7.38
CA TYR A 59 -5.29 11.52 6.23
C TYR A 59 -6.21 11.70 5.03
N THR A 60 -5.82 11.24 3.84
CA THR A 60 -6.60 11.38 2.60
C THR A 60 -7.26 10.07 2.18
N ILE A 61 -6.67 8.93 2.53
CA ILE A 61 -7.21 7.61 2.21
C ILE A 61 -6.98 6.61 3.36
N LEU A 62 -7.98 5.78 3.65
CA LEU A 62 -7.84 4.66 4.59
C LEU A 62 -7.47 3.40 3.81
N ALA A 63 -6.34 2.77 4.14
CA ALA A 63 -5.90 1.56 3.44
C ALA A 63 -5.33 0.51 4.40
N ARG A 64 -5.52 -0.77 4.04
CA ARG A 64 -4.97 -1.93 4.73
C ARG A 64 -4.32 -2.84 3.70
N LEU A 65 -3.01 -2.99 3.78
CA LEU A 65 -2.24 -3.79 2.84
C LEU A 65 -1.87 -5.14 3.45
N PHE A 66 -1.90 -6.18 2.61
CA PHE A 66 -1.57 -7.54 2.97
C PHE A 66 -0.31 -7.98 2.22
N SER A 67 0.59 -8.65 2.94
CA SER A 67 1.86 -9.18 2.45
C SER A 67 2.09 -10.52 3.12
N MET A 68 2.58 -11.51 2.37
CA MET A 68 2.79 -12.87 2.88
C MET A 68 1.54 -13.41 3.60
N GLN A 69 0.37 -13.26 2.94
CA GLN A 69 -0.93 -13.78 3.37
C GLN A 69 -1.44 -13.21 4.72
N LYS A 70 -0.82 -12.14 5.23
CA LYS A 70 -1.19 -11.48 6.49
C LYS A 70 -1.28 -9.96 6.30
N MET A 71 -2.10 -9.32 7.13
CA MET A 71 -2.14 -7.86 7.15
C MET A 71 -0.79 -7.32 7.63
N HIS A 72 -0.24 -6.38 6.87
CA HIS A 72 0.96 -5.68 7.28
C HIS A 72 0.65 -4.77 8.48
N HIS A 73 1.48 -4.82 9.52
CA HIS A 73 1.23 -4.11 10.78
C HIS A 73 1.28 -2.57 10.65
N ALA A 74 1.90 -2.06 9.59
CA ALA A 74 1.92 -0.64 9.21
C ALA A 74 1.52 -0.50 7.73
N TYR A 75 2.45 -0.15 6.86
CA TYR A 75 2.26 -0.16 5.41
C TYR A 75 3.64 -0.27 4.74
N PRO A 76 3.90 -1.22 3.83
CA PRO A 76 5.17 -1.27 3.10
C PRO A 76 5.37 -0.02 2.25
N VAL A 77 6.58 0.52 2.21
CA VAL A 77 6.87 1.78 1.50
C VAL A 77 6.57 1.67 0.00
N THR A 78 6.92 0.55 -0.63
CA THR A 78 6.58 0.29 -2.04
C THR A 78 5.08 0.28 -2.28
N GLY A 79 4.30 -0.35 -1.39
CA GLY A 79 2.85 -0.30 -1.43
C GLY A 79 2.30 1.12 -1.22
N ALA A 80 2.92 1.91 -0.34
CA ALA A 80 2.53 3.31 -0.11
C ALA A 80 2.73 4.15 -1.37
N ILE A 81 3.87 3.98 -2.05
CA ILE A 81 4.17 4.63 -3.33
C ILE A 81 3.13 4.25 -4.39
N CYS A 82 2.81 2.96 -4.56
CA CYS A 82 1.77 2.53 -5.50
C CYS A 82 0.39 3.10 -5.15
N THR A 83 0.04 3.17 -3.87
CA THR A 83 -1.24 3.74 -3.42
C THR A 83 -1.30 5.24 -3.71
N ALA A 84 -0.21 5.97 -3.45
CA ALA A 84 -0.11 7.39 -3.75
C ALA A 84 -0.17 7.68 -5.25
N ALA A 85 0.49 6.85 -6.07
CA ALA A 85 0.38 6.92 -7.52
C ALA A 85 -1.06 6.70 -7.99
N ALA A 86 -1.71 5.63 -7.52
CA ALA A 86 -3.09 5.31 -7.87
C ALA A 86 -4.05 6.44 -7.48
N ALA A 87 -3.86 7.10 -6.32
CA ALA A 87 -4.66 8.24 -5.90
C ALA A 87 -4.63 9.42 -6.91
N LYS A 88 -3.59 9.52 -7.74
CA LYS A 88 -3.46 10.55 -8.78
C LYS A 88 -3.91 10.12 -10.17
N ILE A 89 -4.18 8.83 -10.39
CA ILE A 89 -4.68 8.31 -11.68
C ILE A 89 -6.22 8.37 -11.65
N PRO A 90 -6.86 9.23 -12.47
CA PRO A 90 -8.31 9.32 -12.54
C PRO A 90 -8.95 7.96 -12.82
N GLY A 91 -10.02 7.63 -12.09
CA GLY A 91 -10.81 6.42 -12.32
C GLY A 91 -10.31 5.16 -11.60
N THR A 92 -9.14 5.18 -10.95
CA THR A 92 -8.77 4.06 -10.07
C THR A 92 -9.63 4.05 -8.80
N ILE A 93 -9.79 2.88 -8.19
CA ILE A 93 -10.50 2.74 -6.90
C ILE A 93 -9.90 3.65 -5.83
N VAL A 94 -8.56 3.79 -5.82
CA VAL A 94 -7.88 4.64 -4.84
C VAL A 94 -8.20 6.11 -5.10
N ASN A 95 -8.17 6.56 -6.36
CA ASN A 95 -8.51 7.94 -6.72
C ASN A 95 -9.96 8.29 -6.36
N GLN A 96 -10.91 7.38 -6.64
CA GLN A 96 -12.34 7.59 -6.34
C GLN A 96 -12.64 7.74 -4.84
N LEU A 97 -11.85 7.07 -3.98
CA LEU A 97 -12.05 7.08 -2.53
C LEU A 97 -11.12 8.05 -1.78
N SER A 98 -10.12 8.61 -2.46
CA SER A 98 -9.15 9.53 -1.84
C SER A 98 -9.70 10.94 -1.80
N GLU A 99 -9.50 11.64 -0.68
CA GLU A 99 -9.61 13.09 -0.65
C GLU A 99 -8.45 13.71 -1.43
N ASP A 100 -8.74 14.63 -2.36
CA ASP A 100 -7.69 15.36 -3.06
C ASP A 100 -7.11 16.48 -2.19
N ARG A 101 -5.79 16.45 -2.00
CA ARG A 101 -5.01 17.47 -1.27
C ARG A 101 -3.83 17.98 -2.10
N GLY A 102 -4.04 18.14 -3.41
CA GLY A 102 -2.99 18.57 -4.33
C GLY A 102 -1.88 17.52 -4.39
N GLU A 103 -0.61 17.91 -4.23
CA GLU A 103 0.51 16.97 -4.36
C GLU A 103 0.64 15.97 -3.20
N VAL A 104 -0.15 16.10 -2.13
CA VAL A 104 0.02 15.27 -0.92
C VAL A 104 -1.01 14.14 -0.87
N VAL A 105 -0.54 12.92 -0.61
CA VAL A 105 -1.37 11.76 -0.29
C VAL A 105 -0.98 11.27 1.09
N ILE A 106 -1.96 11.09 1.97
CA ILE A 106 -1.73 10.63 3.34
C ILE A 106 -2.55 9.35 3.57
N ILE A 107 -1.87 8.24 3.81
CA ILE A 107 -2.49 6.93 3.98
C ILE A 107 -2.67 6.64 5.47
N GLY A 108 -3.91 6.48 5.91
CA GLY A 108 -4.24 5.94 7.22
C GLY A 108 -4.09 4.42 7.23
N HIS A 109 -3.09 3.93 7.97
CA HIS A 109 -2.74 2.51 8.11
C HIS A 109 -2.90 2.05 9.58
N PRO A 110 -2.79 0.75 9.93
CA PRO A 110 -3.09 0.26 11.28
C PRO A 110 -2.33 0.92 12.43
N LYS A 111 -1.15 1.48 12.16
CA LYS A 111 -0.25 2.07 13.17
C LYS A 111 -0.22 3.61 13.13
N GLY A 112 -1.06 4.25 12.31
CA GLY A 112 -1.06 5.70 12.15
C GLY A 112 -1.11 6.10 10.68
N ILE A 113 -0.39 7.16 10.33
CA ILE A 113 -0.43 7.73 8.98
C ILE A 113 0.96 7.70 8.35
N ILE A 114 1.00 7.58 7.02
CA ILE A 114 2.19 7.80 6.20
C ILE A 114 1.86 8.82 5.11
N ASP A 115 2.63 9.89 5.02
CA ASP A 115 2.51 10.95 4.04
C ASP A 115 3.48 10.76 2.88
N LEU A 116 2.99 11.04 1.69
CA LEU A 116 3.74 10.98 0.44
C LEU A 116 3.48 12.24 -0.36
N LYS A 117 4.53 12.81 -0.94
CA LYS A 117 4.43 13.88 -1.92
C LYS A 117 4.53 13.28 -3.32
N VAL A 118 3.56 13.56 -4.17
CA VAL A 118 3.48 13.08 -5.55
C VAL A 118 3.64 14.28 -6.48
N ASP A 119 4.76 14.31 -7.20
CA ASP A 119 4.99 15.26 -8.29
C ASP A 119 4.39 14.66 -9.57
N VAL A 120 3.25 15.21 -9.99
CA VAL A 120 2.49 14.78 -11.15
C VAL A 120 2.34 15.93 -12.13
N LYS A 121 2.67 15.68 -13.40
CA LYS A 121 2.38 16.59 -14.51
C LYS A 121 1.20 16.06 -15.31
N PRO A 122 0.22 16.93 -15.65
CA PRO A 122 -0.77 16.59 -16.65
C PRO A 122 -0.08 16.22 -17.96
N SER A 123 -0.45 15.09 -18.58
CA SER A 123 0.08 14.66 -19.87
C SER A 123 -1.08 14.21 -20.78
N GLY A 124 -1.84 15.19 -21.28
CA GLY A 124 -3.04 14.94 -22.08
C GLY A 124 -4.09 14.15 -21.28
N GLU A 125 -4.53 13.00 -21.80
CA GLU A 125 -5.46 12.08 -21.13
C GLU A 125 -4.77 11.15 -20.11
N SER A 126 -3.44 11.21 -20.01
CA SER A 126 -2.65 10.40 -19.09
C SER A 126 -2.03 11.26 -17.99
N ILE A 127 -1.66 10.63 -16.88
CA ILE A 127 -0.84 11.30 -15.86
C ILE A 127 0.62 10.87 -16.02
N HIS A 128 1.54 11.82 -15.86
CA HIS A 128 2.96 11.51 -15.77
C HIS A 128 3.45 11.82 -14.35
N ILE A 129 3.81 10.78 -13.60
CA ILE A 129 4.38 10.93 -12.25
C ILE A 129 5.88 11.07 -12.39
N ASN A 130 6.42 12.26 -12.10
CA ASN A 130 7.86 12.51 -12.12
C ASN A 130 8.54 11.84 -10.93
N SER A 131 7.94 11.98 -9.74
CA SER A 131 8.50 11.43 -8.51
C SER A 131 7.44 11.23 -7.43
N ILE A 132 7.71 10.29 -6.52
CA ILE A 132 6.97 10.13 -5.27
C ILE A 132 7.99 10.12 -4.14
N THR A 133 7.84 11.07 -3.22
CA THR A 133 8.76 11.27 -2.09
C THR A 133 8.09 10.84 -0.79
N VAL A 134 8.84 10.13 0.05
CA VAL A 134 8.42 9.66 1.36
C VAL A 134 9.52 9.89 2.39
N GLY A 135 9.20 10.54 3.50
CA GLY A 135 10.13 10.74 4.60
C GLY A 135 10.34 9.46 5.40
N ARG A 136 11.61 9.05 5.61
CA ARG A 136 11.97 7.88 6.43
C ARG A 136 13.13 8.20 7.34
N THR A 137 13.21 7.48 8.47
CA THR A 137 14.35 7.54 9.39
C THR A 137 15.12 6.23 9.34
N ALA A 138 16.43 6.30 9.59
CA ALA A 138 17.31 5.13 9.69
C ALA A 138 18.25 5.29 10.87
N ARG A 139 18.49 4.19 11.60
CA ARG A 139 19.45 4.13 12.70
C ARG A 139 20.19 2.80 12.62
N ARG A 140 21.53 2.83 12.63
CA ARG A 140 22.35 1.62 12.69
C ARG A 140 22.13 0.93 14.04
N LEU A 141 21.77 -0.36 14.01
CA LEU A 141 21.57 -1.18 15.21
C LEU A 141 22.83 -1.97 15.59
N MET A 142 23.54 -2.52 14.61
CA MET A 142 24.75 -3.32 14.81
C MET A 142 25.69 -3.16 13.60
N ALA A 143 26.99 -3.32 13.82
CA ALA A 143 28.00 -3.53 12.79
C ALA A 143 28.89 -4.69 13.23
N GLY A 144 29.10 -5.69 12.37
CA GLY A 144 29.83 -6.91 12.70
C GLY A 144 29.76 -7.95 11.58
N ILE A 145 30.16 -9.19 11.89
CA ILE A 145 30.17 -10.33 10.96
C ILE A 145 29.16 -11.36 11.44
N ALA A 146 28.27 -11.83 10.54
CA ALA A 146 27.33 -12.90 10.82
C ALA A 146 27.91 -14.24 10.32
N TYR A 147 27.96 -15.25 11.19
CA TYR A 147 28.36 -16.61 10.87
C TYR A 147 27.12 -17.51 10.78
N TYR A 148 27.15 -18.52 9.93
CA TYR A 148 26.13 -19.59 9.85
C TYR A 148 26.82 -20.95 9.83
N ILE A 149 26.11 -22.00 10.25
CA ILE A 149 26.55 -23.40 10.21
C ILE A 149 25.92 -24.07 8.99
#